data_AF-A0A8T0FFR6-F1
#
_entry.id   AF-A0A8T0FFR6-F1
#
_cell.length_a   1.000
_cell.length_b   1.000
_cell.length_c   1.000
_cell.angle_alpha   90.00
_cell.angle_beta   90.00
_cell.angle_gamma   90.00
#
_symmetry.space_group_name_H-M   'P 1'
#
loop_
_entity.id
_entity.type
_entity.pdbx_description
1 polymer ?
#
loop_
_entity_poly.entity_id
_entity_poly.type
_entity_poly.pdbx_seq_one_letter_code
_entity_poly.pdbx_strand_id
1 'polypeptide(L)'
;MFAAAVSGFICDTPELGWPAVFYVIGGIGVFQAILVIALLHETPQEHPKISLDELLYLTDDEKKSASNKNGVWSCVPFILKASGEWSSSAISNWFLMKKYLSVDALRKYCNSFGCIGYSAGLLGVYFSGCNRHITAITAAMALFFTGVGSAGSMIVCLDMAPRFSVFAVFGSANVQPWNFVEEEVDKNMNTVGTDKKKEISTKEEEEKEEISIET
;
A
#
# COMPACT_ATOMS: atom_id res chain seq x y z
N MET A 1 -5.66 8.15 5.26
CA MET A 1 -4.62 8.67 6.18
C MET A 1 -4.89 8.35 7.65
N PHE A 2 -6.11 8.52 8.17
CA PHE A 2 -6.45 8.11 9.54
C PHE A 2 -6.14 6.64 9.85
N ALA A 3 -6.47 5.72 8.94
CA ALA A 3 -6.14 4.30 9.10
C ALA A 3 -4.63 4.04 9.26
N ALA A 4 -3.78 4.80 8.56
CA ALA A 4 -2.32 4.65 8.62
C ALA A 4 -1.73 5.17 9.95
N ALA A 5 -2.30 6.25 10.49
CA ALA A 5 -1.92 6.76 11.80
C ALA A 5 -2.34 5.80 12.93
N VAL A 6 -3.56 5.26 12.84
CA VAL A 6 -4.09 4.29 13.81
C VAL A 6 -3.32 2.96 13.73
N SER A 7 -2.98 2.47 12.53
CA SER A 7 -2.17 1.26 12.39
C SER A 7 -0.76 1.45 12.96
N GLY A 8 -0.17 2.64 12.80
CA GLY A 8 1.14 2.95 13.39
C GLY A 8 1.12 2.90 14.92
N PHE A 9 0.07 3.45 15.54
CA PHE A 9 -0.12 3.39 16.99
C PHE A 9 -0.37 1.95 17.49
N ILE A 10 -1.13 1.16 16.75
CA ILE A 10 -1.42 -0.25 17.10
C ILE A 10 -0.15 -1.11 17.04
N CYS A 11 0.74 -0.87 16.07
CA CYS A 11 2.00 -1.60 15.95
C CYS A 11 2.97 -1.40 17.13
N ASP A 12 2.85 -0.30 17.87
CA ASP A 12 3.70 0.01 19.03
C ASP A 12 3.24 -0.73 20.31
N THR A 13 2.05 -1.36 20.29
CA THR A 13 1.52 -2.07 21.46
C THR A 13 2.13 -3.48 21.60
N PRO A 14 2.76 -3.80 22.75
CA PRO A 14 3.51 -5.05 22.93
C PRO A 14 2.62 -6.31 23.02
N GLU A 15 1.33 -6.18 23.35
CA GLU A 15 0.45 -7.34 23.61
C GLU A 15 -0.28 -7.88 22.38
N LEU A 16 -0.52 -7.03 21.38
CA LEU A 16 -1.36 -7.34 20.22
C LEU A 16 -0.53 -7.51 18.93
N GLY A 17 0.65 -6.89 18.91
CA GLY A 17 1.61 -6.99 17.81
C GLY A 17 1.03 -6.59 16.45
N TRP A 18 1.79 -6.91 15.41
CA TRP A 18 1.42 -6.61 14.03
C TRP A 18 0.16 -7.34 13.50
N PRO A 19 -0.18 -8.58 13.92
CA PRO A 19 -1.40 -9.27 13.46
C PRO A 19 -2.70 -8.52 13.78
N ALA A 20 -2.74 -7.75 14.87
CA ALA A 20 -3.94 -7.02 15.29
C ALA A 20 -4.43 -6.00 14.25
N VAL A 21 -3.52 -5.45 13.43
CA VAL A 21 -3.89 -4.50 12.37
C VAL A 21 -4.85 -5.12 11.36
N PHE A 22 -4.65 -6.41 11.01
CA PHE A 22 -5.52 -7.12 10.06
C PHE A 22 -6.91 -7.35 10.64
N TYR A 23 -6.98 -7.73 11.91
CA TYR A 23 -8.26 -8.00 12.58
C TYR A 23 -9.06 -6.72 12.80
N VAL A 24 -8.42 -5.63 13.24
CA VAL A 24 -9.11 -4.37 13.51
C VAL A 24 -9.58 -3.70 12.21
N ILE A 25 -8.70 -3.56 11.21
CA ILE A 25 -9.07 -2.91 9.94
C ILE A 25 -10.02 -3.79 9.14
N GLY A 26 -9.78 -5.11 9.11
CA GLY A 26 -10.69 -6.07 8.46
C GLY A 26 -12.06 -6.11 9.13
N GLY A 27 -12.12 -6.11 10.47
CA GLY A 27 -13.37 -6.10 11.23
C GLY A 27 -14.19 -4.82 11.00
N ILE A 28 -13.53 -3.66 10.99
CA ILE A 28 -14.19 -2.38 10.63
C ILE A 28 -14.72 -2.44 9.19
N GLY A 29 -13.97 -3.03 8.26
CA GLY A 29 -14.40 -3.21 6.87
C GLY A 29 -15.66 -4.08 6.76
N VAL A 30 -15.70 -5.21 7.47
CA VAL A 30 -16.90 -6.09 7.51
C VAL A 30 -18.08 -5.37 8.14
N PHE A 31 -17.87 -4.65 9.24
CA PHE A 31 -18.93 -3.86 9.87
C PHE A 31 -19.47 -2.78 8.93
N GLN A 32 -18.59 -2.07 8.23
CA GLN A 32 -18.98 -1.07 7.24
C GLN A 32 -19.73 -1.71 6.06
N ALA A 33 -19.32 -2.90 5.59
CA ALA A 33 -20.01 -3.64 4.55
C ALA A 33 -21.44 -4.03 4.98
N ILE A 34 -21.61 -4.54 6.22
CA ILE A 34 -22.92 -4.85 6.77
C ILE A 34 -23.80 -3.60 6.85
N LEU A 35 -23.24 -2.46 7.31
CA LEU A 35 -23.96 -1.19 7.33
C LEU A 35 -24.38 -0.74 5.94
N VAL A 36 -23.51 -0.87 4.94
CA VAL A 36 -23.84 -0.51 3.55
C VAL A 36 -24.94 -1.41 3.02
N ILE A 37 -24.88 -2.72 3.24
CA ILE A 37 -25.93 -3.66 2.79
C ILE A 37 -27.27 -3.34 3.48
N ALA A 38 -27.24 -2.94 4.75
CA ALA A 38 -28.46 -2.61 5.49
C ALA A 38 -29.07 -1.24 5.13
N LEU A 39 -28.25 -0.27 4.72
CA LEU A 39 -28.69 1.12 4.47
C LEU A 39 -28.84 1.45 2.98
N LEU A 40 -28.06 0.81 2.10
CA LEU A 40 -28.04 1.10 0.68
C LEU A 40 -29.09 0.24 -0.03
N HIS A 41 -30.15 0.89 -0.51
CA HIS A 41 -31.15 0.27 -1.37
C HIS A 41 -30.82 0.62 -2.83
N GLU A 42 -30.71 -0.39 -3.69
CA GLU A 42 -30.25 -0.21 -5.08
C GLU A 42 -31.32 0.37 -6.00
N THR A 43 -32.60 0.16 -5.68
CA THR A 43 -33.71 0.72 -6.45
C THR A 43 -34.42 1.83 -5.68
N PRO A 44 -34.71 2.97 -6.32
CA PRO A 44 -35.43 4.07 -5.67
C PRO A 44 -36.87 3.69 -5.31
N GLN A 45 -37.42 2.62 -5.91
CA GLN A 45 -38.78 2.14 -5.70
C GLN A 45 -38.94 1.34 -4.39
N GLU A 46 -37.88 0.72 -3.89
CA GLU A 46 -37.90 -0.11 -2.68
C GLU A 46 -37.56 0.68 -1.40
N HIS A 47 -37.24 1.97 -1.53
CA HIS A 47 -36.83 2.79 -0.40
C HIS A 47 -38.02 3.18 0.50
N PRO A 48 -38.02 2.81 1.80
CA PRO A 48 -39.18 2.96 2.68
C PRO A 48 -39.54 4.41 3.05
N LYS A 49 -38.70 5.40 2.71
CA LYS A 49 -38.88 6.82 3.05
C LYS A 49 -38.87 7.77 1.85
N ILE A 50 -38.97 7.27 0.62
CA ILE A 50 -38.87 8.15 -0.56
C ILE A 50 -40.19 8.88 -0.86
N SER A 51 -40.09 10.15 -1.24
CA SER A 51 -41.25 10.95 -1.66
C SER A 51 -41.59 10.71 -3.14
N LEU A 52 -42.86 10.85 -3.51
CA LEU A 52 -43.36 10.60 -4.87
C LEU A 52 -42.75 11.59 -5.90
N ASP A 53 -42.51 12.84 -5.48
CA ASP A 53 -41.85 13.86 -6.31
C ASP A 53 -40.36 13.54 -6.55
N GLU A 54 -39.65 13.00 -5.55
CA GLU A 54 -38.26 12.56 -5.70
C GLU A 54 -38.17 11.34 -6.62
N LEU A 55 -39.13 10.41 -6.53
CA LEU A 55 -39.19 9.23 -7.40
C LEU A 55 -39.37 9.62 -8.88
N LEU A 56 -40.24 10.61 -9.16
CA LEU A 56 -40.44 11.14 -10.51
C LEU A 56 -39.17 11.80 -11.06
N TYR A 57 -38.48 12.61 -10.23
CA TYR A 57 -37.22 13.26 -10.62
C TYR A 57 -36.12 12.24 -10.99
N LEU A 58 -35.96 11.18 -10.19
CA LEU A 58 -34.95 10.13 -10.43
C LEU A 58 -35.24 9.30 -11.69
N THR A 59 -36.51 9.00 -11.95
CA THR A 59 -36.93 8.20 -13.12
C THR A 59 -36.70 8.94 -14.43
N ASP A 60 -36.92 10.26 -14.45
CA ASP A 60 -36.65 11.10 -15.63
C ASP A 60 -35.15 11.28 -15.88
N ASP A 61 -34.34 11.41 -14.82
CA ASP A 61 -32.89 11.47 -14.93
C ASP A 61 -32.27 10.13 -15.39
N GLU A 62 -32.85 8.99 -15.02
CA GLU A 62 -32.42 7.67 -15.49
C GLU A 62 -32.60 7.55 -17.02
N LYS A 63 -33.77 7.93 -17.54
CA LYS A 63 -34.04 7.97 -18.99
C LYS A 63 -33.10 8.92 -19.72
N LYS A 64 -32.80 10.07 -19.12
CA LYS A 64 -31.88 11.08 -19.69
C LYS A 64 -30.42 10.61 -19.70
N SER A 65 -30.00 9.83 -18.69
CA SER A 65 -28.68 9.20 -18.63
C SER A 65 -28.54 8.05 -19.62
N ALA A 66 -29.58 7.23 -19.81
CA ALA A 66 -29.58 6.16 -20.83
C ALA A 66 -29.45 6.71 -22.26
N SER A 67 -29.98 7.91 -22.52
CA SER A 67 -29.86 8.57 -23.82
C SER A 67 -28.57 9.39 -24.02
N ASN A 68 -27.80 9.69 -22.96
CA ASN A 68 -26.63 10.57 -23.02
C ASN A 68 -25.30 9.81 -22.85
N LYS A 69 -24.31 10.15 -23.68
CA LYS A 69 -22.93 9.61 -23.64
C LYS A 69 -22.11 10.16 -22.46
N ASN A 70 -22.66 10.12 -21.24
CA ASN A 70 -22.04 10.68 -20.03
C ASN A 70 -20.90 9.80 -19.48
N GLY A 71 -20.83 8.52 -19.87
CA GLY A 71 -19.84 7.57 -19.34
C GLY A 71 -18.39 7.97 -19.58
N VAL A 72 -18.10 8.71 -20.66
CA VAL A 72 -16.73 9.20 -20.93
C VAL A 72 -16.24 10.11 -19.80
N TRP A 73 -17.09 11.03 -19.33
CA TRP A 73 -16.73 11.97 -18.26
C TRP A 73 -16.56 11.29 -16.89
N SER A 74 -17.22 10.15 -16.68
CA SER A 74 -17.05 9.33 -15.49
C SER A 74 -15.72 8.57 -15.47
N CYS A 75 -15.18 8.19 -16.63
CA CYS A 75 -13.90 7.47 -16.71
C CYS A 75 -12.67 8.39 -16.63
N VAL A 76 -12.81 9.66 -17.05
CA VAL A 76 -11.74 10.68 -17.01
C VAL A 76 -10.99 10.75 -15.67
N PRO A 77 -11.65 10.86 -14.50
CA PRO A 77 -10.95 10.92 -13.22
C PRO A 77 -10.10 9.68 -12.92
N PHE A 78 -10.56 8.49 -13.30
CA PHE A 78 -9.85 7.23 -13.06
C PHE A 78 -8.65 7.06 -14.00
N ILE A 79 -8.81 7.41 -15.27
CA ILE A 79 -7.73 7.37 -16.26
C ILE A 79 -6.63 8.36 -15.86
N LEU A 80 -7.02 9.57 -15.44
CA LEU A 80 -6.07 10.59 -15.02
C LEU A 80 -5.38 10.20 -13.69
N LYS A 81 -6.11 9.60 -12.75
CA LYS A 81 -5.48 9.01 -11.55
C LYS A 81 -4.42 7.97 -11.91
N ALA A 82 -4.75 7.04 -12.81
CA ALA A 82 -3.83 5.98 -13.22
C ALA A 82 -2.56 6.52 -13.90
N SER A 83 -2.67 7.55 -14.73
CA SER A 83 -1.50 8.18 -15.34
C SER A 83 -0.62 8.91 -14.31
N GLY A 84 -1.23 9.50 -13.27
CA GLY A 84 -0.52 10.07 -12.11
C GLY A 84 0.29 9.02 -11.34
N GLU A 85 -0.25 7.81 -11.17
CA GLU A 85 0.44 6.70 -10.49
C GLU A 85 1.65 6.20 -11.29
N TRP A 86 1.48 5.98 -12.60
CA TRP A 86 2.56 5.51 -13.46
C TRP A 86 3.71 6.51 -13.56
N SER A 87 3.36 7.80 -13.74
CA SER A 87 4.36 8.86 -13.79
C SER A 87 5.10 9.00 -12.47
N SER A 88 4.39 9.00 -11.33
CA SER A 88 5.02 9.08 -10.01
C SER A 88 5.94 7.90 -9.74
N SER A 89 5.55 6.69 -10.13
CA SER A 89 6.39 5.49 -9.99
C SER A 89 7.67 5.58 -10.86
N ALA A 90 7.53 5.98 -12.13
CA ALA A 90 8.66 6.14 -13.04
C ALA A 90 9.64 7.23 -12.55
N ILE A 91 9.11 8.38 -12.12
CA ILE A 91 9.89 9.50 -11.60
C ILE A 91 10.60 9.09 -10.31
N SER A 92 9.88 8.45 -9.39
CA SER A 92 10.45 7.99 -8.11
C SER A 92 11.59 7.01 -8.34
N ASN A 93 11.40 6.02 -9.23
CA ASN A 93 12.44 5.06 -9.57
C ASN A 93 13.65 5.75 -10.22
N TRP A 94 13.43 6.73 -11.11
CA TRP A 94 14.52 7.48 -11.74
C TRP A 94 15.37 8.27 -10.73
N PHE A 95 14.74 8.95 -9.77
CA PHE A 95 15.45 9.69 -8.71
C PHE A 95 16.27 8.78 -7.80
N LEU A 96 15.75 7.59 -7.49
CA LEU A 96 16.46 6.59 -6.69
C LEU A 96 17.65 5.99 -7.45
N MET A 97 17.49 5.64 -8.73
CA MET A 97 18.54 5.05 -9.56
C MET A 97 19.74 6.00 -9.75
N LYS A 98 19.50 7.31 -9.75
CA LYS A 98 20.56 8.33 -9.86
C LYS A 98 21.18 8.74 -8.51
N LYS A 99 20.73 8.15 -7.38
CA LYS A 99 21.14 8.51 -6.00
C LYS A 99 21.02 10.01 -5.67
N TYR A 100 20.10 10.74 -6.31
CA TYR A 100 19.91 12.16 -6.05
C TYR A 100 19.17 12.44 -4.74
N LEU A 101 18.23 11.57 -4.36
CA LEU A 101 17.46 11.69 -3.13
C LEU A 101 17.50 10.39 -2.33
N SER A 102 17.57 10.53 -1.00
CA SER A 102 17.29 9.42 -0.08
C SER A 102 15.82 8.99 -0.20
N VAL A 103 15.57 7.71 0.04
CA VAL A 103 14.23 7.10 0.04
C VAL A 103 13.27 7.88 0.95
N ASP A 104 13.74 8.33 2.12
CA ASP A 104 12.92 9.08 3.07
C ASP A 104 12.58 10.50 2.61
N ALA A 105 13.52 11.16 1.93
CA ALA A 105 13.29 12.49 1.38
C ALA A 105 12.28 12.43 0.23
N LEU A 106 12.45 11.47 -0.68
CA LEU A 106 11.56 11.26 -1.82
C LEU A 106 10.11 11.00 -1.38
N ARG A 107 9.90 10.20 -0.33
CA ARG A 107 8.57 9.94 0.25
C ARG A 107 7.93 11.22 0.80
N LYS A 108 8.68 12.02 1.54
CA LYS A 108 8.19 13.31 2.10
C LYS A 108 7.76 14.25 0.97
N TYR A 109 8.54 14.35 -0.10
CA TYR A 109 8.20 15.19 -1.24
C TYR A 109 6.97 14.68 -1.99
N CYS A 110 6.93 13.40 -2.33
CA CYS A 110 5.81 12.78 -3.03
C CYS A 110 4.49 12.91 -2.24
N ASN A 111 4.50 12.64 -0.94
CA ASN A 111 3.31 12.72 -0.10
C ASN A 111 2.86 14.18 0.12
N SER A 112 3.79 15.10 0.39
CA SER A 112 3.45 16.52 0.58
C SER A 112 2.89 17.15 -0.68
N PHE A 113 3.51 16.87 -1.83
CA PHE A 113 3.06 17.38 -3.13
C PHE A 113 1.69 16.82 -3.50
N GLY A 114 1.47 15.52 -3.29
CA GLY A 114 0.17 14.87 -3.49
C GLY A 114 -0.93 15.48 -2.61
N CYS A 115 -0.64 15.74 -1.33
CA CYS A 115 -1.59 16.34 -0.38
C CYS A 115 -1.93 17.79 -0.72
N ILE A 116 -0.95 18.62 -1.06
CA ILE A 116 -1.17 20.01 -1.45
C ILE A 116 -2.03 20.07 -2.71
N GLY A 117 -1.69 19.27 -3.73
CA GLY A 117 -2.44 19.21 -4.98
C GLY A 117 -3.86 18.66 -4.80
N TYR A 118 -4.04 17.63 -3.97
CA TYR A 118 -5.37 17.09 -3.64
C TYR A 118 -6.23 18.11 -2.90
N SER A 119 -5.65 18.82 -1.91
CA SER A 119 -6.36 19.83 -1.13
C SER A 119 -6.78 21.03 -2.00
N ALA A 120 -5.90 21.51 -2.87
CA ALA A 120 -6.22 22.57 -3.83
C ALA A 120 -7.31 22.13 -4.82
N GLY A 121 -7.26 20.88 -5.30
CA GLY A 121 -8.29 20.30 -6.16
C GLY A 121 -9.66 20.21 -5.47
N LEU A 122 -9.72 19.81 -4.19
CA LEU A 122 -10.98 19.80 -3.43
C LEU A 122 -11.53 21.21 -3.21
N LEU A 123 -10.68 22.19 -2.92
CA LEU A 123 -11.10 23.60 -2.85
C LEU A 123 -11.66 24.09 -4.18
N GLY A 124 -11.03 23.69 -5.30
CA GLY A 124 -11.53 24.06 -6.61
C GLY A 124 -12.88 23.40 -6.95
N VAL A 125 -13.15 22.19 -6.48
CA VAL A 125 -14.48 21.56 -6.56
C VAL A 125 -15.51 22.38 -5.77
N TYR A 126 -15.16 22.85 -4.57
CA TYR A 126 -16.02 23.70 -3.76
C TYR A 126 -16.38 25.02 -4.46
N PHE A 127 -15.42 25.68 -5.11
CA PHE A 127 -15.67 26.92 -5.86
C PHE A 127 -16.35 26.71 -7.22
N SER A 128 -16.48 25.47 -7.69
CA SER A 128 -16.97 25.17 -9.04
C SER A 128 -18.48 25.39 -9.24
N GLY A 129 -19.25 25.50 -8.16
CA GLY A 129 -20.69 25.79 -8.21
C GLY A 129 -21.50 24.80 -9.07
N CYS A 130 -22.43 25.32 -9.89
CA CYS A 130 -23.37 24.52 -10.67
C CYS A 130 -22.81 23.99 -12.01
N ASN A 131 -21.56 24.29 -12.34
CA ASN A 131 -20.96 23.88 -13.62
C ASN A 131 -20.37 22.46 -13.54
N ARG A 132 -21.03 21.50 -14.19
CA ARG A 132 -20.61 20.09 -14.20
C ARG A 132 -19.22 19.86 -14.78
N HIS A 133 -18.80 20.64 -15.79
CA HIS A 133 -17.52 20.46 -16.48
C HIS A 133 -16.33 20.91 -15.63
N ILE A 134 -16.43 22.07 -14.98
CA ILE A 134 -15.38 22.59 -14.10
C ILE A 134 -15.25 21.67 -12.87
N THR A 135 -16.38 21.18 -12.36
CA THR A 135 -16.40 20.22 -11.24
C THR A 135 -15.70 18.93 -11.62
N ALA A 136 -16.00 18.38 -12.82
CA ALA A 136 -15.39 17.16 -13.31
C ALA A 136 -13.88 17.30 -13.56
N ILE A 137 -13.44 18.39 -14.20
CA ILE A 137 -12.01 18.64 -14.48
C ILE A 137 -11.23 18.82 -13.18
N THR A 138 -11.77 19.61 -12.26
CA THR A 138 -11.10 19.90 -11.00
C THR A 138 -11.05 18.66 -10.08
N ALA A 139 -12.11 17.85 -10.09
CA ALA A 139 -12.12 16.54 -9.42
C ALA A 139 -11.11 15.56 -10.05
N ALA A 140 -11.01 15.52 -11.37
CA ALA A 140 -10.03 14.69 -12.06
C ALA A 140 -8.60 15.14 -11.71
N MET A 141 -8.34 16.45 -11.65
CA MET A 141 -7.05 16.98 -11.24
C MET A 141 -6.71 16.64 -9.79
N ALA A 142 -7.70 16.71 -8.87
CA ALA A 142 -7.50 16.25 -7.49
C ALA A 142 -7.08 14.77 -7.44
N LEU A 143 -7.73 13.92 -8.22
CA LEU A 143 -7.43 12.49 -8.30
C LEU A 143 -6.10 12.19 -8.99
N PHE A 144 -5.64 13.03 -9.92
CA PHE A 144 -4.27 12.96 -10.43
C PHE A 144 -3.24 13.10 -9.31
N PHE A 145 -3.38 14.13 -8.47
CA PHE A 145 -2.46 14.38 -7.36
C PHE A 145 -2.52 13.30 -6.27
N THR A 146 -3.69 12.69 -6.06
CA THR A 146 -3.79 11.50 -5.20
C THR A 146 -3.00 10.32 -5.78
N GLY A 147 -3.04 10.14 -7.10
CA GLY A 147 -2.22 9.15 -7.80
C GLY A 147 -0.72 9.42 -7.64
N VAL A 148 -0.30 10.69 -7.69
CA VAL A 148 1.09 11.06 -7.45
C VAL A 148 1.54 10.73 -6.02
N GLY A 149 0.73 11.01 -5.00
CA GLY A 149 1.04 10.71 -3.59
C GLY A 149 1.05 9.21 -3.22
N SER A 150 0.57 8.34 -4.10
CA SER A 150 0.51 6.89 -3.85
C SER A 150 1.88 6.22 -3.78
N ALA A 151 2.86 6.70 -4.56
CA ALA A 151 4.22 6.15 -4.60
C ALA A 151 4.94 6.27 -3.24
N GLY A 152 4.65 7.32 -2.48
CA GLY A 152 5.21 7.50 -1.14
C GLY A 152 4.51 6.66 -0.06
N SER A 153 3.18 6.50 -0.18
CA SER A 153 2.34 5.93 0.89
C SER A 153 2.29 4.40 0.87
N MET A 154 2.31 3.77 -0.30
CA MET A 154 2.21 2.30 -0.42
C MET A 154 3.50 1.59 0.02
N ILE A 155 4.65 2.26 -0.10
CA ILE A 155 5.95 1.69 0.31
C ILE A 155 6.10 1.70 1.84
N VAL A 156 5.40 2.58 2.57
CA VAL A 156 5.48 2.63 4.04
C VAL A 156 4.99 1.33 4.68
N CYS A 157 3.93 0.73 4.12
CA CYS A 157 3.45 -0.57 4.58
C CYS A 157 4.47 -1.69 4.33
N LEU A 158 5.27 -1.57 3.26
CA LEU A 158 6.32 -2.52 2.90
C LEU A 158 7.49 -2.44 3.89
N ASP A 159 7.89 -1.24 4.30
CA ASP A 159 9.00 -1.01 5.22
C ASP A 159 8.66 -1.40 6.67
N MET A 160 7.40 -1.26 7.07
CA MET A 160 6.94 -1.59 8.43
C MET A 160 6.55 -3.06 8.61
N ALA A 161 6.38 -3.79 7.50
CA ALA A 161 5.94 -5.17 7.50
C ALA A 161 7.07 -6.13 7.93
N PRO A 162 6.82 -7.09 8.84
CA PRO A 162 7.76 -8.18 9.08
C PRO A 162 7.96 -8.98 7.79
N ARG A 163 9.14 -9.55 7.57
CA ARG A 163 9.59 -10.14 6.28
C ARG A 163 8.59 -11.10 5.59
N PHE A 164 7.65 -11.70 6.32
CA PHE A 164 6.65 -12.67 5.84
C PHE A 164 5.29 -12.05 5.46
N SER A 165 5.01 -10.84 5.95
CA SER A 165 3.77 -10.07 5.73
C SER A 165 3.58 -9.63 4.27
N VAL A 166 4.67 -9.16 3.67
CA VAL A 166 4.69 -8.60 2.32
C VAL A 166 4.24 -9.64 1.28
N PHE A 167 4.51 -10.92 1.55
CA PHE A 167 4.05 -12.05 0.74
C PHE A 167 2.52 -12.17 0.69
N ALA A 168 1.83 -11.93 1.82
CA ALA A 168 0.38 -12.01 1.91
C ALA A 168 -0.33 -10.83 1.22
N VAL A 169 0.33 -9.67 1.16
CA VAL A 169 -0.26 -8.44 0.58
C VAL A 169 -0.07 -8.35 -0.93
N PHE A 170 1.10 -8.72 -1.45
CA PHE A 170 1.44 -8.48 -2.86
C PHE A 170 1.42 -9.72 -3.76
N GLY A 171 1.38 -10.94 -3.21
CA GLY A 171 1.31 -12.17 -4.01
C GLY A 171 2.48 -12.34 -4.99
N SER A 172 3.41 -13.25 -4.68
CA SER A 172 4.52 -13.64 -5.57
C SER A 172 5.48 -12.52 -6.00
N ALA A 173 6.32 -12.06 -5.08
CA ALA A 173 7.68 -11.66 -5.45
C ALA A 173 8.62 -12.62 -4.71
N ASN A 174 9.44 -13.36 -5.46
CA ASN A 174 10.56 -14.09 -4.88
C ASN A 174 11.29 -13.15 -3.92
N VAL A 175 11.42 -13.59 -2.67
CA VAL A 175 12.04 -12.82 -1.58
C VAL A 175 13.33 -12.21 -2.09
N GLN A 176 13.36 -10.88 -2.16
CA GLN A 176 14.52 -10.14 -2.63
C GLN A 176 15.65 -10.28 -1.59
N PRO A 177 16.84 -10.80 -1.97
CA PRO A 177 17.85 -11.24 -1.01
C PRO A 177 18.66 -10.10 -0.35
N TRP A 178 18.40 -8.83 -0.65
CA TRP A 178 19.29 -7.73 -0.25
C TRP A 178 19.14 -7.21 1.17
N ASN A 179 18.44 -7.91 2.07
CA ASN A 179 18.27 -7.46 3.46
C ASN A 179 18.68 -8.53 4.49
N PHE A 180 19.52 -9.47 4.13
CA PHE A 180 20.24 -10.27 5.11
C PHE A 180 21.35 -9.41 5.69
N VAL A 181 21.35 -9.21 7.00
CA VAL A 181 22.56 -8.80 7.72
C VAL A 181 23.49 -10.01 7.63
N GLU A 182 24.39 -10.01 6.64
CA GLU A 182 25.33 -11.12 6.37
C GLU A 182 26.29 -11.39 7.54
N GLU A 183 26.43 -10.44 8.48
CA GLU A 183 27.45 -10.53 9.54
C GLU A 183 27.27 -11.64 10.58
N GLU A 184 26.06 -12.18 10.82
CA GLU A 184 25.86 -13.21 11.86
C GLU A 184 25.96 -14.65 11.33
N VAL A 185 25.59 -14.89 10.07
CA VAL A 185 25.65 -16.25 9.48
C VAL A 185 27.10 -16.63 9.15
N ASP A 186 27.89 -15.69 8.62
CA ASP A 186 29.28 -15.93 8.26
C ASP A 186 30.17 -16.13 9.49
N LYS A 187 29.91 -15.43 10.60
CA LYS A 187 30.64 -15.64 11.86
C LYS A 187 30.40 -17.02 12.43
N ASN A 188 29.14 -17.48 12.42
CA ASN A 188 28.77 -18.79 12.95
C ASN A 188 29.21 -19.95 12.03
N MET A 189 29.23 -19.76 10.70
CA MET A 189 29.77 -20.76 9.79
C MET A 189 31.30 -20.88 9.88
N ASN A 190 32.00 -19.75 10.05
CA ASN A 190 33.45 -19.76 10.20
C ASN A 190 33.88 -20.37 11.53
N THR A 191 33.20 -20.09 12.64
CA THR A 191 33.50 -20.70 13.95
C THR A 191 33.28 -22.21 13.92
N VAL A 192 32.13 -22.67 13.40
CA VAL A 192 31.83 -24.10 13.23
C VAL A 192 32.83 -24.81 12.31
N GLY A 193 33.29 -24.12 11.25
CA GLY A 193 34.32 -24.63 10.35
C GLY A 193 35.69 -24.79 11.03
N THR A 194 36.09 -23.83 11.86
CA THR A 194 37.35 -23.92 12.64
C THR A 194 37.32 -24.99 13.73
N ASP A 195 36.17 -25.20 14.38
CA ASP A 195 36.04 -26.19 15.45
C ASP A 195 36.09 -27.62 14.89
N LYS A 196 35.40 -27.87 13.77
CA LYS A 196 35.49 -29.17 13.07
C LYS A 196 36.90 -29.47 12.56
N LYS A 197 37.63 -28.45 12.09
CA LYS A 197 39.00 -28.65 11.59
C LYS A 197 39.96 -29.02 12.72
N LYS A 198 39.77 -28.47 13.93
CA LYS A 198 40.54 -28.84 15.12
C LYS A 198 40.23 -30.26 15.58
N GLU A 199 38.95 -30.65 15.63
CA GLU A 199 38.56 -32.03 15.99
C GLU A 199 39.15 -33.08 15.04
N ILE A 200 39.20 -32.79 13.74
CA ILE A 200 39.77 -33.71 12.74
C ILE A 200 41.29 -33.79 12.90
N SER A 201 41.98 -32.67 13.12
CA SER A 201 43.44 -32.69 13.33
C SER A 201 43.85 -33.43 14.61
N THR A 202 43.06 -33.31 15.68
CA THR A 202 43.35 -34.01 16.94
C THR A 202 43.14 -35.52 16.79
N LYS A 203 42.12 -35.96 16.05
CA LYS A 203 41.90 -37.39 15.75
C LYS A 203 42.98 -37.97 14.84
N GLU A 204 43.48 -37.20 13.86
CA GLU A 204 44.59 -37.63 13.01
C GLU A 204 45.94 -37.70 13.75
N GLU A 205 46.13 -36.92 14.82
CA GLU A 205 47.31 -37.03 15.70
C GLU A 205 47.22 -38.23 16.64
N GLU A 206 46.04 -38.48 17.25
CA GLU A 206 45.80 -39.66 18.10
C GLU A 206 45.95 -40.97 17.31
N GLU A 207 45.44 -41.04 16.08
CA GLU A 207 45.56 -42.23 15.22
C GLU A 207 47.02 -42.48 14.79
N LYS A 208 47.84 -41.43 14.63
CA LYS A 208 49.28 -41.58 14.33
C LYS A 208 50.09 -42.01 15.54
N GLU A 209 49.72 -41.58 16.75
CA GLU A 209 50.34 -42.07 18.00
C GLU A 209 50.00 -43.54 18.27
N GLU A 210 48.77 -43.99 18.03
CA GLU A 210 48.42 -45.42 18.18
C GLU A 210 49.20 -46.32 17.20
N ILE A 211 49.34 -45.91 15.94
CA ILE A 211 50.07 -46.69 14.91
C ILE A 211 51.59 -46.76 15.19
N SER A 212 52.17 -45.74 15.86
CA SER A 212 53.59 -45.72 16.17
C SER A 212 53.98 -46.44 17.47
N ILE A 213 53.00 -46.84 18.30
CA ILE A 213 53.22 -47.66 19.50
C ILE A 213 53.12 -49.17 19.18
N GLU A 214 52.47 -49.55 18.06
CA GLU A 214 52.31 -50.95 17.62
C GLU A 214 53.40 -51.48 16.66
N THR A 215 54.40 -50.67 16.29
CA THR A 215 55.52 -51.06 15.39
C THR A 215 56.86 -51.08 16.11
#